data_AF-A0A238C1K8-F1
#
_entry.id   AF-A0A238C1K8-F1
#
_cell.length_a   1.000
_cell.length_b   1.000
_cell.length_c   1.000
_cell.angle_alpha   90.00
_cell.angle_beta   90.00
_cell.angle_gamma   90.00
#
_symmetry.space_group_name_H-M   'P 1'
#
loop_
_entity.id
_entity.type
_entity.pdbx_description
1 polymer ?
#
loop_
_entity_poly.entity_id
_entity_poly.type
_entity_poly.pdbx_seq_one_letter_code
_entity_poly.pdbx_strand_id
1 'polypeptide(L)'
;MMIKDNDQMDQLLTGQISEPLLQENISNWIHTGNIRKLDDVVLNGYADLLSGRAHETDDPDVRHFLDELPQYRNKINAIHKAIEEDNLRTIQALIDRKKMAFCRDPQHLTPLHKAIILGQIEIAKYLIKNYPQTANAIDENKRTPLHYAAALSDDGYLYKMMRNAGADSKIRDRLFISHEEIAEIHKTIKRGDLKHLTKLLSSKKLALARNRLGHTPLHTAIIYEQTEIIRYIISNFPSVLNASDYLELIQMQWIL
;
A
#
# COMPACT_ATOMS: atom_id res chain seq x y z
N MET A 1 -3.97 10.64 -21.03
CA MET A 1 -2.89 9.64 -21.26
C MET A 1 -1.56 10.30 -20.96
N MET A 2 -1.17 10.41 -19.69
CA MET A 2 0.18 10.77 -19.21
C MET A 2 0.23 10.42 -17.71
N ILE A 3 1.44 10.16 -17.19
CA ILE A 3 1.79 9.46 -15.94
C ILE A 3 1.89 7.93 -16.13
N LYS A 4 2.83 7.49 -16.97
CA LYS A 4 3.47 6.15 -16.87
C LYS A 4 4.91 6.23 -16.35
N ASP A 5 5.37 7.41 -15.94
CA ASP A 5 6.79 7.62 -15.60
C ASP A 5 7.17 7.28 -14.16
N ASN A 6 6.21 6.97 -13.28
CA ASN A 6 6.48 6.61 -11.88
C ASN A 6 6.76 5.10 -11.66
N ASP A 7 7.02 4.39 -12.77
CA ASP A 7 7.05 2.94 -12.87
C ASP A 7 8.01 2.27 -11.86
N GLN A 8 9.21 2.79 -11.66
CA GLN A 8 10.20 2.16 -10.77
C GLN A 8 9.92 2.32 -9.27
N MET A 9 9.31 3.45 -8.86
CA MET A 9 8.96 3.68 -7.45
C MET A 9 7.73 2.87 -7.07
N ASP A 10 6.73 2.82 -7.96
CA ASP A 10 5.59 1.93 -7.79
C ASP A 10 6.03 0.45 -7.84
N GLN A 11 7.01 0.11 -8.68
CA GLN A 11 7.65 -1.22 -8.69
C GLN A 11 8.34 -1.53 -7.35
N LEU A 12 9.07 -0.59 -6.75
CA LEU A 12 9.68 -0.79 -5.43
C LEU A 12 8.59 -1.02 -4.37
N LEU A 13 7.58 -0.15 -4.30
CA LEU A 13 6.46 -0.28 -3.35
C LEU A 13 5.70 -1.60 -3.53
N THR A 14 5.67 -2.11 -4.75
CA THR A 14 5.01 -3.38 -5.06
C THR A 14 5.89 -4.61 -4.86
N GLY A 15 7.18 -4.42 -4.55
CA GLY A 15 8.19 -5.47 -4.35
C GLY A 15 8.76 -6.05 -5.65
N GLN A 16 8.57 -5.37 -6.79
CA GLN A 16 9.06 -5.79 -8.10
C GLN A 16 10.51 -5.37 -8.36
N ILE A 17 10.99 -4.34 -7.66
CA ILE A 17 12.40 -3.91 -7.65
C ILE A 17 12.95 -4.03 -6.23
N SER A 18 14.24 -4.36 -6.11
CA SER A 18 14.96 -4.37 -4.83
C SER A 18 15.66 -3.03 -4.58
N GLU A 19 15.88 -2.69 -3.31
CA GLU A 19 16.59 -1.47 -2.93
C GLU A 19 18.01 -1.35 -3.53
N PRO A 20 18.84 -2.41 -3.60
CA PRO A 20 20.15 -2.33 -4.27
C PRO A 20 20.06 -1.95 -5.74
N LEU A 21 19.08 -2.49 -6.47
CA LEU A 21 18.85 -2.15 -7.87
C LEU A 21 18.39 -0.69 -8.02
N LEU A 22 17.61 -0.19 -7.05
CA LEU A 22 17.22 1.22 -7.04
C LEU A 22 18.41 2.15 -6.78
N GLN A 23 19.32 1.79 -5.89
CA GLN A 23 20.56 2.56 -5.63
C GLN A 23 21.43 2.67 -6.89
N GLU A 24 21.51 1.60 -7.69
CA GLU A 24 22.20 1.61 -8.99
C GLU A 24 21.51 2.55 -10.00
N ASN A 25 20.17 2.49 -10.08
CA ASN A 25 19.40 3.41 -10.93
C ASN A 25 19.58 4.87 -10.50
N ILE A 26 19.61 5.15 -9.19
CA ILE A 26 19.87 6.48 -8.63
C ILE A 26 21.26 6.98 -9.04
N SER A 27 22.30 6.17 -8.88
CA SER A 27 23.64 6.53 -9.36
C SER A 27 23.62 6.86 -10.84
N ASN A 28 22.97 6.05 -11.68
CA ASN A 28 22.85 6.33 -13.11
C ASN A 28 22.14 7.68 -13.38
N TRP A 29 21.04 7.97 -12.68
CA TRP A 29 20.33 9.24 -12.85
C TRP A 29 21.13 10.47 -12.41
N ILE A 30 21.97 10.32 -11.38
CA ILE A 30 22.89 11.38 -10.95
C ILE A 30 23.94 11.67 -12.03
N HIS A 31 24.53 10.63 -12.63
CA HIS A 31 25.54 10.77 -13.69
C HIS A 31 24.94 11.24 -15.02
N THR A 32 23.69 10.90 -15.31
CA THR A 32 23.02 11.26 -16.58
C THR A 32 22.22 12.57 -16.52
N GLY A 33 22.21 13.28 -15.38
CA GLY A 33 21.49 14.55 -15.28
C GLY A 33 19.97 14.41 -15.14
N ASN A 34 19.45 13.23 -14.77
CA ASN A 34 18.01 12.97 -14.78
C ASN A 34 17.31 13.47 -13.51
N ILE A 35 17.30 14.78 -13.31
CA ILE A 35 16.68 15.45 -12.16
C ILE A 35 15.20 15.09 -12.01
N ARG A 36 14.49 14.83 -13.11
CA ARG A 36 13.08 14.41 -13.05
C ARG A 36 12.89 13.11 -12.27
N LYS A 37 13.78 12.13 -12.45
CA LYS A 37 13.74 10.87 -11.70
C LYS A 37 14.22 11.05 -10.26
N LEU A 38 15.22 11.90 -10.03
CA LEU A 38 15.67 12.24 -8.67
C LEU A 38 14.56 12.96 -7.87
N ASP A 39 13.80 13.84 -8.52
CA ASP A 39 12.60 14.48 -7.98
C ASP A 39 11.54 13.44 -7.58
N ASP A 40 11.33 12.41 -8.40
CA ASP A 40 10.41 11.32 -8.08
C ASP A 40 10.93 10.47 -6.89
N VAL A 41 12.24 10.29 -6.72
CA VAL A 41 12.85 9.63 -5.53
C VAL A 41 12.49 10.40 -4.26
N VAL A 42 12.66 11.72 -4.26
CA VAL A 42 12.34 12.59 -3.12
C VAL A 42 10.84 12.52 -2.79
N LEU A 43 9.98 12.69 -3.79
CA LEU A 43 8.53 12.69 -3.62
C LEU A 43 7.99 11.35 -3.11
N ASN A 44 8.62 10.22 -3.46
CA ASN A 44 8.22 8.90 -2.97
C ASN A 44 8.77 8.55 -1.58
N GLY A 45 9.38 9.51 -0.87
CA GLY A 45 9.85 9.32 0.50
C GLY A 45 11.26 8.72 0.59
N TYR A 46 11.98 8.62 -0.52
CA TYR A 46 13.31 8.00 -0.58
C TYR A 46 14.45 9.04 -0.66
N ALA A 47 14.21 10.25 -0.18
CA ALA A 47 15.19 11.34 -0.20
C ALA A 47 16.50 11.00 0.54
N ASP A 48 16.45 10.10 1.53
CA ASP A 48 17.63 9.62 2.25
C ASP A 48 18.63 8.93 1.31
N LEU A 49 18.16 8.25 0.25
CA LEU A 49 19.03 7.59 -0.73
C LEU A 49 19.87 8.57 -1.55
N LEU A 50 19.49 9.86 -1.59
CA LEU A 50 20.21 10.93 -2.29
C LEU A 50 21.18 11.71 -1.40
N SER A 51 21.09 11.51 -0.08
CA SER A 51 21.85 12.31 0.88
C SER A 51 23.35 12.04 0.77
N GLY A 52 24.15 13.10 0.69
CA GLY A 52 25.61 13.00 0.58
C GLY A 52 26.13 12.65 -0.81
N ARG A 53 25.27 12.46 -1.82
CA ARG A 53 25.68 12.06 -3.18
C ARG A 53 26.05 13.21 -4.12
N ALA A 54 26.13 14.45 -3.62
CA ALA A 54 26.50 15.63 -4.42
C ALA A 54 27.89 15.52 -5.07
N HIS A 55 28.77 14.69 -4.50
CA HIS A 55 30.11 14.41 -5.02
C HIS A 55 30.13 13.42 -6.19
N GLU A 56 29.02 12.72 -6.47
CA GLU A 56 28.92 11.74 -7.57
C GLU A 56 28.71 12.40 -8.95
N THR A 57 28.58 13.73 -9.01
CA THR A 57 28.28 14.43 -10.26
C THR A 57 29.03 15.76 -10.36
N ASP A 58 29.45 16.08 -11.58
CA ASP A 58 29.98 17.40 -11.97
C ASP A 58 28.91 18.27 -12.65
N ASP A 59 27.70 17.74 -12.86
CA ASP A 59 26.58 18.51 -13.40
C ASP A 59 26.11 19.54 -12.36
N PRO A 60 26.20 20.85 -12.66
CA PRO A 60 25.85 21.90 -11.71
C PRO A 60 24.36 21.90 -11.35
N ASP A 61 23.47 21.49 -12.25
CA ASP A 61 22.03 21.45 -11.99
C ASP A 61 21.67 20.29 -11.06
N VAL A 62 22.31 19.12 -11.24
CA VAL A 62 22.13 17.98 -10.34
C VAL A 62 22.73 18.29 -8.97
N ARG A 63 23.93 18.87 -8.93
CA ARG A 63 24.56 19.28 -7.67
C ARG A 63 23.69 20.27 -6.90
N HIS A 64 23.19 21.31 -7.56
CA HIS A 64 22.26 22.26 -6.96
C HIS A 64 20.98 21.57 -6.46
N PHE A 65 20.40 20.65 -7.23
CA PHE A 65 19.24 19.87 -6.78
C PHE A 65 19.53 19.07 -5.51
N LEU A 66 20.71 18.43 -5.43
CA LEU A 66 21.12 17.64 -4.26
C LEU A 66 21.42 18.53 -3.04
N ASP A 67 21.99 19.72 -3.24
CA ASP A 67 22.25 20.69 -2.17
C ASP A 67 20.94 21.25 -1.57
N GLU A 68 19.88 21.37 -2.36
CA GLU A 68 18.55 21.83 -1.93
C GLU A 68 17.65 20.73 -1.32
N LEU A 69 18.16 19.50 -1.18
CA LEU A 69 17.41 18.39 -0.59
C LEU A 69 16.86 18.69 0.81
N PRO A 70 17.59 19.35 1.73
CA PRO A 70 17.06 19.67 3.05
C PRO A 70 15.82 20.58 3.00
N GLN A 71 15.83 21.63 2.18
CA GLN A 71 14.68 22.53 2.00
C GLN A 71 13.50 21.78 1.38
N TYR A 72 13.78 20.93 0.38
CA TYR A 72 12.75 20.10 -0.24
C TYR A 72 12.09 19.18 0.80
N ARG A 73 12.87 18.42 1.58
CA ARG A 73 12.36 17.54 2.65
C ARG A 73 11.57 18.31 3.69
N ASN A 74 12.06 19.47 4.12
CA ASN A 74 11.35 20.32 5.09
C ASN A 74 9.99 20.77 4.56
N LYS A 75 9.89 21.08 3.26
CA LYS A 75 8.60 21.42 2.65
C LYS A 75 7.63 20.24 2.62
N ILE A 76 8.09 19.03 2.30
CA ILE A 76 7.27 17.81 2.36
C ILE A 76 6.76 17.56 3.78
N ASN A 77 7.66 17.65 4.77
CA ASN A 77 7.31 17.49 6.18
C ASN A 77 6.29 18.55 6.62
N ALA A 78 6.44 19.81 6.19
CA ALA A 78 5.51 20.88 6.49
C ALA A 78 4.11 20.64 5.89
N ILE A 79 4.01 20.06 4.68
CA ILE A 79 2.73 19.68 4.07
C ILE A 79 2.02 18.64 4.96
N HIS A 80 2.73 17.59 5.36
CA HIS A 80 2.15 16.51 6.17
C HIS A 80 1.82 16.95 7.59
N LYS A 81 2.61 17.85 8.17
CA LYS A 81 2.32 18.48 9.45
C LYS A 81 1.08 19.37 9.38
N ALA A 82 0.91 20.15 8.30
CA ALA A 82 -0.27 20.96 8.11
C ALA A 82 -1.56 20.12 8.00
N ILE A 83 -1.47 18.89 7.49
CA ILE A 83 -2.58 17.92 7.51
C ILE A 83 -2.85 17.45 8.93
N GLU A 84 -1.84 17.07 9.72
CA GLU A 84 -2.03 16.71 11.13
C GLU A 84 -2.71 17.81 11.94
N GLU A 85 -2.42 19.08 11.61
CA GLU A 85 -2.99 20.27 12.24
C GLU A 85 -4.35 20.72 11.64
N ASP A 86 -4.91 19.99 10.67
CA ASP A 86 -6.13 20.34 9.92
C ASP A 86 -6.09 21.76 9.29
N ASN A 87 -4.91 22.18 8.83
CA ASN A 87 -4.65 23.53 8.36
C ASN A 87 -4.67 23.62 6.82
N LEU A 88 -5.89 23.68 6.26
CA LEU A 88 -6.12 23.79 4.82
C LEU A 88 -5.40 24.99 4.16
N ARG A 89 -5.30 26.14 4.84
CA ARG A 89 -4.64 27.33 4.30
C ARG A 89 -3.15 27.09 4.06
N THR A 90 -2.49 26.44 5.02
CA THR A 90 -1.07 26.09 4.89
C THR A 90 -0.87 25.06 3.79
N ILE A 91 -1.76 24.07 3.65
CA ILE A 91 -1.72 23.10 2.54
C ILE A 91 -1.84 23.80 1.18
N GLN A 92 -2.77 24.75 1.05
CA GLN A 92 -2.96 25.55 -0.16
C GLN A 92 -1.70 26.37 -0.52
N ALA A 93 -1.00 26.91 0.49
CA ALA A 93 0.22 27.67 0.28
C ALA A 93 1.44 26.78 -0.05
N LEU A 94 1.52 25.58 0.54
CA LEU A 94 2.68 24.69 0.38
C LEU A 94 2.61 23.80 -0.86
N ILE A 95 1.42 23.36 -1.30
CA ILE A 95 1.25 22.57 -2.54
C ILE A 95 1.15 23.53 -3.74
N ASP A 96 2.27 24.18 -4.04
CA ASP A 96 2.44 25.14 -5.13
C ASP A 96 2.68 24.50 -6.50
N ARG A 97 3.05 23.22 -6.55
CA ARG A 97 3.19 22.43 -7.78
C ARG A 97 2.46 21.10 -7.68
N LYS A 98 1.85 20.65 -8.79
CA LYS A 98 1.02 19.43 -8.84
C LYS A 98 1.72 18.18 -8.30
N LYS A 99 3.04 18.06 -8.51
CA LYS A 99 3.84 16.92 -8.02
C LYS A 99 3.91 16.85 -6.49
N MET A 100 3.83 17.97 -5.77
CA MET A 100 3.82 17.97 -4.30
C MET A 100 2.59 17.29 -3.72
N ALA A 101 1.48 17.20 -4.45
CA ALA A 101 0.31 16.44 -3.98
C ALA A 101 0.57 14.93 -3.89
N PHE A 102 1.66 14.42 -4.48
CA PHE A 102 2.10 13.03 -4.38
C PHE A 102 3.18 12.80 -3.31
N CYS A 103 3.67 13.84 -2.63
CA CYS A 103 4.78 13.67 -1.69
C CYS A 103 4.40 12.70 -0.58
N ARG A 104 5.32 11.80 -0.20
CA ARG A 104 5.04 10.78 0.81
C ARG A 104 5.64 11.16 2.15
N ASP A 105 4.92 10.81 3.22
CA ASP A 105 5.47 10.86 4.58
C ASP A 105 6.31 9.59 4.86
N PRO A 106 6.92 9.45 6.06
CA PRO A 106 7.69 8.26 6.42
C PRO A 106 6.88 6.96 6.45
N GLN A 107 5.55 7.02 6.45
CA GLN A 107 4.65 5.87 6.33
C GLN A 107 4.23 5.61 4.87
N HIS A 108 4.90 6.29 3.92
CA HIS A 108 4.62 6.25 2.50
C HIS A 108 3.22 6.70 2.10
N LEU A 109 2.55 7.49 2.94
CA LEU A 109 1.21 8.03 2.67
C LEU A 109 1.33 9.35 1.92
N THR A 110 0.51 9.53 0.89
CA THR A 110 0.35 10.85 0.24
C THR A 110 -0.54 11.76 1.08
N PRO A 111 -0.52 13.10 0.86
CA PRO A 111 -1.46 14.04 1.49
C PRO A 111 -2.91 13.56 1.48
N LEU A 112 -3.36 13.00 0.35
CA LEU A 112 -4.74 12.53 0.21
C LEU A 112 -5.03 11.30 1.07
N HIS A 113 -4.08 10.36 1.18
CA HIS A 113 -4.23 9.23 2.11
C HIS A 113 -4.41 9.74 3.54
N LYS A 114 -3.50 10.61 3.98
CA LYS A 114 -3.45 11.08 5.35
C LYS A 114 -4.69 11.89 5.74
N ALA A 115 -5.14 12.80 4.88
CA ALA A 115 -6.37 13.56 5.11
C ALA A 115 -7.62 12.66 5.26
N ILE A 116 -7.72 11.60 4.45
CA ILE A 116 -8.83 10.64 4.53
C ILE A 116 -8.72 9.79 5.81
N ILE A 117 -7.54 9.28 6.15
CA ILE A 117 -7.31 8.51 7.38
C ILE A 117 -7.68 9.30 8.63
N LEU A 118 -7.40 10.61 8.63
CA LEU A 118 -7.74 11.52 9.73
C LEU A 118 -9.18 12.04 9.67
N GLY A 119 -9.99 11.65 8.67
CA GLY A 119 -11.38 12.09 8.52
C GLY A 119 -11.55 13.58 8.17
N GLN A 120 -10.51 14.24 7.66
CA GLN A 120 -10.49 15.67 7.36
C GLN A 120 -11.15 15.95 6.00
N ILE A 121 -12.47 15.98 6.00
CA ILE A 121 -13.29 16.04 4.78
C ILE A 121 -12.95 17.24 3.90
N GLU A 122 -12.72 18.43 4.46
CA GLU A 122 -12.45 19.65 3.68
C GLU A 122 -11.07 19.61 3.00
N ILE A 123 -10.05 19.08 3.68
CA ILE A 123 -8.73 18.87 3.07
C ILE A 123 -8.81 17.80 1.98
N ALA A 124 -9.49 16.68 2.25
CA ALA A 124 -9.69 15.63 1.25
C ALA A 124 -10.44 16.18 0.01
N LYS A 125 -11.49 16.98 0.20
CA LYS A 125 -12.22 17.66 -0.89
C LYS A 125 -11.30 18.56 -1.72
N TYR A 126 -10.52 19.39 -1.06
CA TYR A 126 -9.56 20.26 -1.72
C TYR A 126 -8.58 19.44 -2.57
N LEU A 127 -7.99 18.38 -2.00
CA LEU A 127 -7.00 17.55 -2.68
C LEU A 127 -7.61 16.79 -3.86
N ILE A 128 -8.79 16.20 -3.71
CA ILE A 128 -9.49 15.46 -4.78
C ILE A 128 -9.86 16.39 -5.94
N LYS A 129 -10.35 17.60 -5.64
CA LYS A 129 -10.77 18.56 -6.67
C LYS A 129 -9.60 19.16 -7.44
N ASN A 130 -8.51 19.52 -6.75
CA ASN A 130 -7.39 20.23 -7.36
C ASN A 130 -6.28 19.29 -7.87
N TYR A 131 -6.18 18.09 -7.31
CA TYR A 131 -5.16 17.10 -7.68
C TYR A 131 -5.78 15.69 -7.87
N PRO A 132 -6.79 15.53 -8.74
CA PRO A 132 -7.51 14.26 -8.94
C PRO A 132 -6.59 13.09 -9.34
N GLN A 133 -5.44 13.39 -9.97
CA GLN A 133 -4.44 12.39 -10.33
C GLN A 133 -3.86 11.61 -9.12
N THR A 134 -4.02 12.11 -7.90
CA THR A 134 -3.56 11.43 -6.67
C THR A 134 -4.50 10.32 -6.21
N ALA A 135 -5.70 10.21 -6.79
CA ALA A 135 -6.75 9.30 -6.33
C ALA A 135 -6.40 7.80 -6.46
N ASN A 136 -5.38 7.46 -7.26
CA ASN A 136 -4.89 6.09 -7.48
C ASN A 136 -3.46 5.86 -6.97
N ALA A 137 -2.87 6.84 -6.27
CA ALA A 137 -1.58 6.62 -5.62
C ALA A 137 -1.71 5.45 -4.63
N ILE A 138 -0.71 4.58 -4.57
CA ILE A 138 -0.71 3.42 -3.65
C ILE A 138 0.26 3.64 -2.50
N ASP A 139 -0.09 3.29 -1.27
CA ASP A 139 0.86 3.20 -0.14
C ASP A 139 1.73 1.93 -0.22
N GLU A 140 2.57 1.69 0.79
CA GLU A 140 3.34 0.44 0.91
C GLU A 140 2.46 -0.82 0.91
N ASN A 141 1.25 -0.74 1.45
CA ASN A 141 0.30 -1.85 1.47
C ASN A 141 -0.49 -1.98 0.17
N LYS A 142 -0.09 -1.29 -0.91
CA LYS A 142 -0.80 -1.24 -2.19
C LYS A 142 -2.23 -0.66 -2.08
N ARG A 143 -2.52 0.06 -1.00
CA ARG A 143 -3.82 0.70 -0.76
C ARG A 143 -3.83 2.06 -1.41
N THR A 144 -4.94 2.37 -2.06
CA THR A 144 -5.25 3.70 -2.57
C THR A 144 -6.04 4.50 -1.55
N PRO A 145 -6.16 5.84 -1.68
CA PRO A 145 -6.99 6.61 -0.75
C PRO A 145 -8.46 6.17 -0.79
N LEU A 146 -8.92 5.55 -1.88
CA LEU A 146 -10.26 4.98 -2.01
C LEU A 146 -10.48 3.78 -1.06
N HIS A 147 -9.44 2.98 -0.77
CA HIS A 147 -9.53 1.89 0.21
C HIS A 147 -9.83 2.43 1.61
N TYR A 148 -9.20 3.55 1.98
CA TYR A 148 -9.42 4.21 3.27
C TYR A 148 -10.79 4.91 3.30
N ALA A 149 -11.18 5.58 2.21
CA ALA A 149 -12.49 6.22 2.11
C ALA A 149 -13.64 5.22 2.26
N ALA A 150 -13.47 3.97 1.80
CA ALA A 150 -14.48 2.92 1.96
C ALA A 150 -14.71 2.49 3.42
N ALA A 151 -13.76 2.77 4.31
CA ALA A 151 -13.83 2.44 5.74
C ALA A 151 -14.28 3.62 6.61
N LEU A 152 -14.53 4.80 6.02
CA LEU A 152 -15.01 5.97 6.74
C LEU A 152 -16.50 5.88 7.05
N SER A 153 -16.87 6.43 8.21
CA SER A 153 -18.26 6.61 8.63
C SER A 153 -18.84 7.91 8.03
N ASP A 154 -18.82 8.06 6.71
CA ASP A 154 -19.26 9.26 5.97
C ASP A 154 -20.37 8.97 4.95
N ASP A 155 -21.09 7.85 5.12
CA ASP A 155 -22.12 7.35 4.18
C ASP A 155 -21.62 7.18 2.72
N GLY A 156 -20.31 6.95 2.58
CA GLY A 156 -19.64 6.78 1.29
C GLY A 156 -19.52 8.08 0.50
N TYR A 157 -19.61 9.24 1.15
CA TYR A 157 -19.51 10.55 0.52
C TYR A 157 -18.17 10.72 -0.21
N LEU A 158 -17.04 10.58 0.50
CA LEU A 158 -15.71 10.69 -0.09
C LEU A 158 -15.45 9.56 -1.09
N TYR A 159 -15.94 8.36 -0.83
CA TYR A 159 -15.83 7.25 -1.76
C TYR A 159 -16.44 7.61 -3.13
N LYS A 160 -17.70 8.10 -3.15
CA LYS A 160 -18.38 8.53 -4.39
C LYS A 160 -17.64 9.70 -5.06
N MET A 161 -17.18 10.68 -4.28
CA MET A 161 -16.46 11.82 -4.82
C MET A 161 -15.15 11.42 -5.49
N MET A 162 -14.39 10.52 -4.86
CA MET A 162 -13.18 9.93 -5.41
C MET A 162 -13.44 9.12 -6.68
N ARG A 163 -14.52 8.33 -6.72
CA ARG A 163 -14.93 7.59 -7.93
C ARG A 163 -15.22 8.54 -9.09
N ASN A 164 -15.91 9.65 -8.82
CA ASN A 164 -16.15 10.70 -9.82
C ASN A 164 -14.86 11.40 -10.28
N ALA A 165 -13.84 11.46 -9.41
CA ALA A 165 -12.51 11.97 -9.74
C ALA A 165 -11.58 10.96 -10.43
N GLY A 166 -12.07 9.75 -10.75
CA GLY A 166 -11.30 8.74 -11.48
C GLY A 166 -10.54 7.72 -10.62
N ALA A 167 -10.86 7.62 -9.33
CA ALA A 167 -10.31 6.57 -8.46
C ALA A 167 -10.76 5.18 -8.95
N ASP A 168 -9.83 4.24 -9.10
CA ASP A 168 -10.07 2.87 -9.55
C ASP A 168 -10.28 1.92 -8.37
N SER A 169 -11.50 1.41 -8.24
CA SER A 169 -11.90 0.41 -7.25
C SER A 169 -11.41 -0.99 -7.57
N LYS A 170 -10.76 -1.20 -8.72
CA LYS A 170 -10.16 -2.48 -9.11
C LYS A 170 -8.72 -2.64 -8.64
N ILE A 171 -8.08 -1.56 -8.17
CA ILE A 171 -6.75 -1.66 -7.55
C ILE A 171 -6.88 -2.48 -6.27
N ARG A 172 -6.01 -3.47 -6.13
CA ARG A 172 -6.04 -4.46 -5.05
C ARG A 172 -4.94 -4.15 -4.05
N ASP A 173 -5.29 -4.06 -2.78
CA ASP A 173 -4.31 -3.95 -1.72
C ASP A 173 -3.51 -5.26 -1.52
N ARG A 174 -2.47 -5.19 -0.71
CA ARG A 174 -1.62 -6.33 -0.35
C ARG A 174 -2.41 -7.43 0.38
N LEU A 175 -3.57 -7.11 0.97
CA LEU A 175 -4.45 -8.05 1.67
C LEU A 175 -5.54 -8.65 0.76
N PHE A 176 -5.60 -8.29 -0.52
CA PHE A 176 -6.54 -8.89 -1.45
C PHE A 176 -6.22 -10.37 -1.73
N ILE A 177 -7.21 -11.25 -1.62
CA ILE A 177 -7.13 -12.64 -2.11
C ILE A 177 -8.28 -12.82 -3.10
N SER A 178 -7.99 -13.38 -4.27
CA SER A 178 -9.06 -13.65 -5.23
C SER A 178 -9.97 -14.78 -4.76
N HIS A 179 -11.23 -14.74 -5.18
CA HIS A 179 -12.18 -15.83 -4.92
C HIS A 179 -11.70 -17.17 -5.50
N GLU A 180 -10.93 -17.13 -6.59
CA GLU A 180 -10.35 -18.32 -7.24
C GLU A 180 -9.25 -18.94 -6.38
N GLU A 181 -8.34 -18.12 -5.84
CA GLU A 181 -7.31 -18.58 -4.90
C GLU A 181 -7.93 -19.20 -3.65
N ILE A 182 -8.93 -18.53 -3.07
CA ILE A 182 -9.67 -19.08 -1.92
C ILE A 182 -10.32 -20.42 -2.31
N ALA A 183 -11.03 -20.46 -3.45
CA ALA A 183 -11.68 -21.69 -3.90
C ALA A 183 -10.68 -22.84 -4.08
N GLU A 184 -9.51 -22.58 -4.64
CA GLU A 184 -8.49 -23.60 -4.87
C GLU A 184 -7.85 -24.11 -3.56
N ILE A 185 -7.59 -23.23 -2.59
CA ILE A 185 -7.15 -23.65 -1.24
C ILE A 185 -8.17 -24.62 -0.63
N HIS A 186 -9.44 -24.22 -0.60
CA HIS A 186 -10.49 -25.05 -0.01
C HIS A 186 -10.71 -26.36 -0.77
N LYS A 187 -10.64 -26.34 -2.10
CA LYS A 187 -10.76 -27.54 -2.95
C LYS A 187 -9.60 -28.51 -2.73
N THR A 188 -8.38 -28.00 -2.57
CA THR A 188 -7.17 -28.78 -2.28
C THR A 188 -7.31 -29.50 -0.94
N ILE A 189 -7.84 -28.81 0.07
CA ILE A 189 -8.11 -29.40 1.39
C ILE A 189 -9.14 -30.51 1.30
N LYS A 190 -10.26 -30.30 0.59
CA LYS A 190 -11.28 -31.34 0.39
C LYS A 190 -10.75 -32.61 -0.26
N ARG A 191 -9.68 -32.51 -1.05
CA ARG A 191 -9.02 -33.63 -1.72
C ARG A 191 -7.93 -34.30 -0.86
N GLY A 192 -7.55 -33.70 0.27
CA GLY A 192 -6.46 -34.18 1.12
C GLY A 192 -5.05 -33.97 0.54
N ASP A 193 -4.89 -33.08 -0.44
CA ASP A 193 -3.60 -32.87 -1.12
C ASP A 193 -2.71 -31.90 -0.32
N LEU A 194 -2.11 -32.41 0.75
CA LEU A 194 -1.20 -31.65 1.60
C LEU A 194 -0.01 -31.08 0.82
N LYS A 195 0.54 -31.83 -0.15
CA LYS A 195 1.72 -31.40 -0.91
C LYS A 195 1.44 -30.18 -1.78
N HIS A 196 0.25 -30.11 -2.37
CA HIS A 196 -0.19 -28.91 -3.08
C HIS A 196 -0.54 -27.80 -2.10
N LEU A 197 -1.20 -28.12 -0.99
CA LEU A 197 -1.59 -27.14 0.02
C LEU A 197 -0.39 -26.38 0.60
N THR A 198 0.73 -27.04 0.89
CA THR A 198 1.92 -26.37 1.43
C THR A 198 2.52 -25.33 0.47
N LYS A 199 2.29 -25.49 -0.84
CA LYS A 199 2.68 -24.51 -1.85
C LYS A 199 1.70 -23.35 -1.94
N LEU A 200 0.39 -23.63 -1.82
CA LEU A 200 -0.66 -22.63 -1.87
C LEU A 200 -0.71 -21.78 -0.60
N LEU A 201 -0.58 -22.40 0.57
CA LEU A 201 -0.80 -21.79 1.88
C LEU A 201 0.51 -21.22 2.44
N SER A 202 1.06 -20.23 1.72
CA SER A 202 2.38 -19.64 1.97
C SER A 202 2.38 -18.51 3.00
N SER A 203 1.21 -18.08 3.48
CA SER A 203 1.11 -16.95 4.40
C SER A 203 -0.06 -17.09 5.36
N LYS A 204 0.06 -16.43 6.52
CA LYS A 204 -1.01 -16.31 7.53
C LYS A 204 -2.32 -15.78 6.94
N LYS A 205 -2.20 -14.84 5.99
CA LYS A 205 -3.33 -14.23 5.28
C LYS A 205 -4.15 -15.28 4.51
N LEU A 206 -3.49 -16.17 3.77
CA LEU A 206 -4.14 -17.28 3.05
C LEU A 206 -4.70 -18.32 4.04
N ALA A 207 -4.00 -18.56 5.15
CA ALA A 207 -4.45 -19.45 6.22
C ALA A 207 -5.72 -18.97 6.95
N LEU A 208 -6.04 -17.67 6.87
CA LEU A 208 -7.24 -17.05 7.44
C LEU A 208 -8.33 -16.76 6.38
N ALA A 209 -8.08 -17.08 5.12
CA ALA A 209 -8.96 -16.71 4.01
C ALA A 209 -10.28 -17.47 4.08
N ARG A 210 -11.40 -16.75 4.19
CA ARG A 210 -12.71 -17.37 4.33
C ARG A 210 -13.33 -17.64 2.96
N ASN A 211 -13.89 -18.84 2.76
CA ASN A 211 -14.72 -19.12 1.59
C ASN A 211 -16.11 -18.46 1.70
N ARG A 212 -16.98 -18.70 0.70
CA ARG A 212 -18.35 -18.18 0.67
C ARG A 212 -19.24 -18.63 1.84
N LEU A 213 -18.84 -19.67 2.57
CA LEU A 213 -19.52 -20.16 3.78
C LEU A 213 -18.92 -19.58 5.07
N GLY A 214 -17.89 -18.73 4.98
CA GLY A 214 -17.18 -18.19 6.14
C GLY A 214 -16.13 -19.10 6.74
N HIS A 215 -15.94 -20.29 6.19
CA HIS A 215 -14.97 -21.24 6.69
C HIS A 215 -13.57 -20.80 6.30
N THR A 216 -12.65 -20.83 7.25
CA THR A 216 -11.21 -20.80 7.00
C THR A 216 -10.72 -22.15 6.44
N PRO A 217 -9.50 -22.23 5.90
CA PRO A 217 -8.85 -23.49 5.53
C PRO A 217 -8.93 -24.53 6.65
N LEU A 218 -8.69 -24.13 7.90
CA LEU A 218 -8.74 -25.04 9.05
C LEU A 218 -10.15 -25.62 9.28
N HIS A 219 -11.19 -24.79 9.25
CA HIS A 219 -12.58 -25.27 9.34
C HIS A 219 -12.87 -26.32 8.25
N THR A 220 -12.40 -26.08 7.02
CA THR A 220 -12.61 -27.04 5.93
C THR A 220 -11.82 -28.33 6.14
N ALA A 221 -10.61 -28.25 6.69
CA ALA A 221 -9.82 -29.43 7.01
C ALA A 221 -10.49 -30.29 8.08
N ILE A 222 -11.10 -29.65 9.09
CA ILE A 222 -11.86 -30.33 10.15
C ILE A 222 -13.12 -30.99 9.59
N ILE A 223 -13.93 -30.25 8.82
CA ILE A 223 -15.18 -30.77 8.22
C ILE A 223 -14.94 -31.99 7.32
N TYR A 224 -13.79 -32.03 6.64
CA TYR A 224 -13.41 -33.12 5.75
C TYR A 224 -12.41 -34.11 6.38
N GLU A 225 -12.21 -34.03 7.71
CA GLU A 225 -11.39 -34.96 8.51
C GLU A 225 -9.95 -35.14 8.00
N GLN A 226 -9.34 -34.06 7.51
CA GLN A 226 -8.02 -34.06 6.89
C GLN A 226 -6.90 -33.91 7.94
N THR A 227 -6.68 -34.95 8.74
CA THR A 227 -5.78 -34.94 9.92
C THR A 227 -4.39 -34.35 9.64
N GLU A 228 -3.73 -34.75 8.55
CA GLU A 228 -2.38 -34.25 8.22
C GLU A 228 -2.38 -32.76 7.86
N ILE A 229 -3.43 -32.30 7.18
CA ILE A 229 -3.62 -30.89 6.86
C ILE A 229 -3.94 -30.08 8.13
N ILE A 230 -4.76 -30.62 9.03
CA ILE A 230 -5.06 -29.98 10.33
C ILE A 230 -3.76 -29.76 11.10
N ARG A 231 -2.93 -30.81 11.24
CA ARG A 231 -1.62 -30.71 11.91
C ARG A 231 -0.73 -29.65 11.26
N TYR A 232 -0.62 -29.69 9.93
CA TYR A 232 0.17 -28.71 9.19
C TYR A 232 -0.29 -27.26 9.43
N ILE A 233 -1.59 -27.00 9.34
CA ILE A 233 -2.15 -25.64 9.52
C ILE A 233 -1.92 -25.16 10.96
N ILE A 234 -2.15 -26.00 11.97
CA ILE A 234 -1.97 -25.61 13.38
C ILE A 234 -0.49 -25.32 13.69
N SER A 235 0.44 -26.16 13.19
CA SER A 235 1.87 -25.97 13.45
C SER A 235 2.44 -24.72 12.77
N ASN A 236 1.98 -24.38 11.57
CA ASN A 236 2.52 -23.25 10.80
C ASN A 236 1.75 -21.94 11.00
N PHE A 237 0.46 -22.02 11.35
CA PHE A 237 -0.46 -20.89 11.45
C PHE A 237 -1.34 -20.97 12.72
N PRO A 238 -0.75 -21.02 13.92
CA PRO A 238 -1.49 -21.24 15.16
C PRO A 238 -2.60 -20.21 15.43
N SER A 239 -2.45 -18.99 14.91
CA SER A 239 -3.47 -17.93 15.01
C SER A 239 -4.83 -18.27 14.39
N VAL A 240 -4.90 -19.27 13.50
CA VAL A 240 -6.15 -19.66 12.82
C VAL A 240 -7.13 -20.35 13.78
N LEU A 241 -6.65 -20.89 14.90
CA LEU A 241 -7.48 -21.51 15.94
C LEU A 241 -8.54 -20.56 16.51
N ASN A 242 -8.24 -19.26 16.53
CA ASN A 242 -9.12 -18.23 17.09
C ASN A 242 -10.05 -17.60 16.05
N ALA A 243 -10.00 -18.05 14.79
CA ALA A 243 -10.86 -17.50 13.75
C ALA A 243 -12.25 -18.13 13.87
N SER A 244 -13.28 -17.33 14.13
CA SER A 244 -14.68 -17.77 14.04
C SER A 244 -15.05 -18.18 12.60
N ASP A 245 -16.12 -18.93 12.41
CA ASP A 245 -16.82 -19.02 11.12
C ASP A 245 -18.02 -18.03 11.11
N TYR A 246 -18.88 -18.05 10.10
CA TYR A 246 -20.12 -17.24 10.09
C TYR A 246 -21.25 -17.87 10.92
N LEU A 247 -21.07 -19.10 11.42
CA LEU A 247 -22.12 -19.85 12.10
C LEU A 247 -21.91 -19.98 13.62
N GLU A 248 -20.81 -19.44 14.17
CA GLU A 248 -20.38 -19.61 15.56
C GLU A 248 -20.28 -21.09 16.03
N LEU A 249 -20.29 -22.05 15.10
CA LEU A 249 -20.45 -23.48 15.40
C LEU A 249 -19.16 -24.15 15.87
N ILE A 250 -18.00 -23.52 15.68
CA ILE A 250 -16.69 -24.08 16.05
C ILE A 250 -15.94 -23.07 16.94
N GLN A 251 -16.41 -22.86 18.17
CA GLN A 251 -15.54 -22.35 19.23
C GLN A 251 -14.56 -23.47 19.62
N MET A 252 -13.29 -23.31 19.27
CA MET A 252 -12.20 -24.27 19.53
C MET A 252 -11.77 -24.32 21.01
N GLN A 253 -12.70 -24.53 21.94
CA GLN A 253 -12.38 -24.83 23.33
C GLN A 253 -12.24 -26.35 23.64
N TRP A 254 -12.39 -27.22 22.63
CA TRP A 254 -12.52 -28.68 22.86
C TRP A 254 -11.48 -29.56 22.17
N ILE A 255 -10.31 -29.04 21.77
CA ILE A 255 -9.21 -29.87 21.27
C ILE A 255 -7.89 -29.46 21.92
N LEU A 256 -7.74 -29.81 23.19
CA LEU A 256 -6.50 -30.10 23.93
C LEU A 256 -6.80 -31.26 24.87
#